data_AF-A0A7C7RT52-F1
#
_entry.id   AF-A0A7C7RT52-F1
#
_cell.length_a   1.000
_cell.length_b   1.000
_cell.length_c   1.000
_cell.angle_alpha   90.00
_cell.angle_beta   90.00
_cell.angle_gamma   90.00
#
_symmetry.space_group_name_H-M   'P 1'
#
loop_
_entity.id
_entity.type
_entity.pdbx_description
1 polymer ?
#
loop_
_entity_poly.entity_id
_entity_poly.type
_entity_poly.pdbx_seq_one_letter_code
_entity_poly.pdbx_strand_id
1 'polypeptide(L)'
;MFTEMMDMLPNQAIALIQRGDRSVLEKETPWICASCFMCTVRCPRGLDVAAIMEALREIRIRERDFVRVDLRRIENIEKLPQIAITAIAQKFTW
;
A
#
# COMPACT_ATOMS: atom_id res chain seq x y z
N MET A 1 21.42 4.54 0.27
CA MET A 1 20.50 4.78 -0.89
C MET A 1 19.19 4.04 -0.62
N PHE A 2 17.99 4.60 -0.89
CA PHE A 2 16.69 4.00 -0.48
C PHE A 2 16.46 2.53 -0.91
N THR A 3 17.18 2.07 -1.95
CA THR A 3 17.18 0.70 -2.45
C THR A 3 17.72 -0.33 -1.46
N GLU A 4 18.60 0.08 -0.52
CA GLU A 4 19.18 -0.83 0.48
C GLU A 4 18.16 -1.34 1.49
N MET A 5 17.04 -0.62 1.65
CA MET A 5 15.94 -1.01 2.53
C MET A 5 14.87 -1.84 1.81
N MET A 6 14.95 -1.98 0.49
CA MET A 6 13.99 -2.74 -0.31
C MET A 6 14.41 -4.21 -0.37
N ASP A 7 13.55 -5.09 0.13
CA ASP A 7 13.73 -6.54 0.07
C ASP A 7 13.44 -7.13 -1.32
N MET A 8 12.82 -6.35 -2.22
CA MET A 8 12.68 -6.62 -3.64
C MET A 8 12.61 -5.33 -4.45
N LEU A 9 12.95 -5.38 -5.73
CA LEU A 9 12.79 -4.24 -6.63
C LEU A 9 11.39 -4.23 -7.26
N PRO A 10 10.88 -3.07 -7.71
CA PRO A 10 9.54 -2.98 -8.29
C PRO A 10 9.30 -3.86 -9.52
N ASN A 11 10.32 -4.04 -10.36
CA ASN A 11 10.26 -4.95 -11.50
C ASN A 11 10.14 -6.42 -11.06
N GLN A 12 10.77 -6.80 -9.94
CA GLN A 12 10.63 -8.14 -9.36
C GLN A 12 9.23 -8.35 -8.80
N ALA A 13 8.66 -7.35 -8.11
CA ALA A 13 7.27 -7.39 -7.64
C ALA A 13 6.30 -7.61 -8.81
N ILE A 14 6.45 -6.84 -9.90
CA ILE A 14 5.63 -6.98 -11.11
C ILE A 14 5.76 -8.38 -11.75
N ALA A 15 6.96 -8.97 -11.72
CA ALA A 15 7.16 -10.33 -12.22
C ALA A 15 6.48 -11.39 -11.34
N LEU A 16 6.52 -11.24 -10.01
CA LEU A 16 5.82 -12.12 -9.07
C LEU A 16 4.29 -12.03 -9.26
N ILE A 17 3.76 -10.82 -9.40
CA ILE A 17 2.33 -10.57 -9.67
C ILE A 17 1.88 -11.30 -10.95
N GLN A 18 2.63 -11.17 -12.04
CA GLN A 18 2.28 -11.83 -13.32
C GLN A 18 2.28 -13.37 -13.22
N ARG A 19 3.04 -13.93 -12.28
CA ARG A 19 3.09 -15.37 -12.01
C ARG A 19 2.02 -15.84 -11.03
N GLY A 20 1.21 -14.92 -10.49
CA GLY A 20 0.26 -15.22 -9.42
C GLY A 20 0.94 -15.57 -8.09
N ASP A 21 2.21 -15.21 -7.92
CA ASP A 21 2.97 -15.53 -6.70
C ASP A 21 2.60 -14.55 -5.58
N ARG A 22 1.92 -15.09 -4.56
CA ARG A 22 1.41 -14.32 -3.42
C ARG A 22 2.49 -13.96 -2.40
N SER A 23 3.71 -14.51 -2.50
CA SER A 23 4.83 -14.14 -1.63
C SER A 23 5.19 -12.64 -1.71
N VAL A 24 4.79 -11.98 -2.80
CA VAL A 24 4.92 -10.52 -2.98
C VAL A 24 4.21 -9.71 -1.88
N LEU A 25 3.15 -10.26 -1.26
CA LEU A 25 2.39 -9.62 -0.19
C LEU A 25 3.09 -9.68 1.18
N GLU A 26 4.13 -10.50 1.31
CA GLU A 26 4.93 -10.63 2.53
C GLU A 26 6.15 -9.71 2.55
N LYS A 27 6.35 -8.95 1.48
CA LYS A 27 7.51 -8.10 1.27
C LYS A 27 7.30 -6.71 1.86
N GLU A 28 8.40 -6.10 2.30
CA GLU A 28 8.39 -4.77 2.90
C GLU A 28 8.50 -3.64 1.86
N THR A 29 8.97 -3.97 0.65
CA THR A 29 9.15 -3.01 -0.45
C THR A 29 7.93 -2.14 -0.73
N PRO A 30 6.67 -2.63 -0.78
CA PRO A 30 5.52 -1.79 -1.03
C PRO A 30 5.36 -0.64 -0.01
N TRP A 31 5.81 -0.84 1.24
CA TRP A 31 5.78 0.18 2.30
C TRP A 31 6.80 1.30 2.10
N ILE A 32 7.91 1.00 1.42
CA ILE A 32 9.04 1.91 1.23
C ILE A 32 8.99 2.58 -0.15
N CYS A 33 8.57 1.84 -1.18
CA CYS A 33 8.70 2.23 -2.58
C CYS A 33 7.63 3.24 -3.06
N ALA A 34 6.49 3.33 -2.40
CA ALA A 34 5.30 4.03 -2.93
C ALA A 34 5.35 5.57 -2.86
N SER A 35 6.50 6.19 -2.50
CA SER A 35 6.56 7.63 -2.18
C SER A 35 7.26 8.51 -3.23
N CYS A 36 8.16 7.97 -4.06
CA CYS A 36 8.98 8.80 -4.97
C CYS A 36 8.37 8.98 -6.38
N PHE A 37 7.40 8.14 -6.77
CA PHE A 37 6.67 8.17 -8.06
C PHE A 37 7.52 8.15 -9.35
N MET A 38 8.85 8.03 -9.24
CA MET A 38 9.76 8.16 -10.37
C MET A 38 9.56 7.06 -11.41
N CYS A 39 9.29 5.84 -10.96
CA CYS A 39 9.00 4.70 -11.82
C CYS A 39 7.70 4.88 -12.61
N THR A 40 6.65 5.44 -11.98
CA THR A 40 5.38 5.77 -12.64
C THR A 40 5.60 6.84 -13.72
N VAL A 41 6.26 7.96 -13.40
CA VAL A 41 6.45 9.08 -14.34
C VAL A 41 7.32 8.71 -15.54
N ARG A 42 8.32 7.85 -15.34
CA ARG A 42 9.28 7.47 -16.40
C ARG A 42 8.86 6.25 -17.20
N CYS A 43 7.77 5.57 -16.86
CA CYS A 43 7.43 4.30 -17.49
C CYS A 43 7.04 4.50 -18.96
N PRO A 44 7.81 3.96 -19.94
CA PRO A 44 7.45 4.08 -21.35
C PRO A 44 6.19 3.28 -21.72
N ARG A 45 5.78 2.34 -20.85
CA ARG A 45 4.58 1.52 -21.02
C ARG A 45 3.35 2.09 -20.31
N GLY A 46 3.48 3.24 -19.64
CA GLY A 46 2.38 3.87 -18.90
C GLY A 46 1.92 3.08 -17.68
N LEU A 47 2.79 2.26 -17.07
CA LEU A 47 2.45 1.52 -15.85
C LEU A 47 2.53 2.44 -14.63
N ASP A 48 1.47 2.45 -13.83
CA ASP A 48 1.50 3.09 -12.53
C ASP A 48 2.06 2.15 -11.45
N VAL A 49 3.39 2.11 -11.39
CA VAL A 49 4.12 1.25 -10.44
C VAL A 49 3.83 1.67 -8.99
N ALA A 50 3.66 2.96 -8.71
CA ALA A 50 3.30 3.43 -7.38
C ALA A 50 1.90 2.94 -6.98
N ALA A 51 0.91 3.02 -7.87
CA ALA A 51 -0.42 2.48 -7.60
C ALA A 51 -0.42 0.94 -7.44
N ILE A 52 0.42 0.22 -8.19
CA ILE A 52 0.59 -1.22 -8.00
C ILE A 52 1.14 -1.53 -6.60
N MET A 53 2.15 -0.79 -6.15
CA MET A 53 2.69 -0.95 -4.79
C MET A 53 1.64 -0.62 -3.72
N GLU A 54 0.83 0.42 -3.93
CA GLU A 54 -0.28 0.74 -3.03
C GLU A 54 -1.29 -0.40 -2.94
N ALA A 55 -1.67 -0.96 -4.09
CA ALA A 55 -2.61 -2.07 -4.14
C ALA A 55 -2.10 -3.29 -3.36
N LEU A 56 -0.79 -3.59 -3.40
CA LEU A 56 -0.20 -4.65 -2.59
C LEU A 56 -0.35 -4.40 -1.09
N ARG A 57 -0.19 -3.14 -0.64
CA ARG A 57 -0.42 -2.77 0.78
C ARG A 57 -1.88 -2.96 1.17
N GLU A 58 -2.80 -2.48 0.35
CA GLU A 58 -4.24 -2.60 0.59
C GLU A 58 -4.69 -4.06 0.67
N ILE A 59 -4.24 -4.92 -0.25
CA ILE A 59 -4.52 -6.36 -0.21
C ILE A 59 -3.97 -6.96 1.09
N ARG A 60 -2.73 -6.63 1.45
CA ARG A 60 -2.12 -7.14 2.68
C ARG A 60 -2.85 -6.72 3.95
N ILE A 61 -3.29 -5.45 4.03
CA ILE A 61 -4.06 -4.93 5.15
C ILE A 61 -5.40 -5.67 5.27
N ARG A 62 -6.08 -5.91 4.15
CA ARG A 62 -7.39 -6.60 4.14
C ARG A 62 -7.29 -8.08 4.51
N GLU A 63 -6.21 -8.76 4.11
CA GLU A 63 -6.04 -10.20 4.36
C GLU A 63 -5.61 -10.53 5.79
N ARG A 64 -4.90 -9.63 6.47
CA ARG A 64 -4.42 -9.83 7.85
C ARG A 64 -5.51 -9.56 8.91
N ASP A 65 -6.75 -9.34 8.48
CA ASP A 65 -7.88 -8.97 9.35
C ASP A 65 -7.54 -7.78 10.25
N PHE A 66 -6.82 -6.79 9.68
CA PHE A 66 -6.65 -5.53 10.39
C PHE A 66 -8.02 -4.98 10.74
N VAL A 67 -8.17 -4.53 11.99
CA VAL A 67 -9.42 -4.08 12.60
C VAL A 67 -10.22 -3.25 11.60
N ARG A 68 -11.33 -3.81 11.13
CA ARG A 68 -12.33 -3.03 10.38
C ARG A 68 -12.85 -1.98 11.33
N VAL A 69 -12.59 -0.72 11.00
CA VAL A 69 -13.07 0.38 11.81
C VAL A 69 -14.41 0.81 11.23
N ASP A 70 -15.45 0.79 12.06
CA ASP A 70 -16.70 1.47 11.74
C ASP A 70 -16.63 2.88 12.32
N LEU A 71 -16.52 3.89 11.46
CA LEU A 71 -16.42 5.30 11.88
C LEU A 71 -17.60 5.71 12.78
N ARG A 72 -18.77 5.07 12.63
CA ARG A 72 -19.98 5.38 13.41
C ARG A 72 -19.88 4.89 14.85
N ARG A 73 -18.96 3.98 15.14
CA ARG A 73 -18.75 3.38 16.47
C ARG A 73 -17.57 4.00 17.22
N ILE A 74 -16.87 4.97 16.61
CA ILE A 74 -15.76 5.66 17.26
C ILE A 74 -16.34 6.68 18.25
N GLU A 75 -16.04 6.50 19.53
CA GLU A 75 -16.38 7.49 20.56
C GLU A 75 -15.52 8.76 20.42
N ASN A 76 -16.13 9.92 20.66
CA ASN A 76 -15.47 11.23 20.62
C ASN A 76 -14.75 11.55 19.29
N ILE A 77 -15.35 11.18 18.15
CA ILE A 77 -14.75 11.39 16.83
C ILE A 77 -14.41 12.87 16.55
N GLU A 78 -15.18 13.79 17.13
CA GLU A 78 -14.99 15.25 17.03
C GLU A 78 -13.70 15.76 17.70
N LYS A 79 -13.09 14.96 18.60
CA LYS A 79 -11.82 15.30 19.26
C LYS A 79 -10.61 14.77 18.49
N LEU A 80 -10.82 13.92 17.48
CA LEU A 80 -9.73 13.32 16.72
C LEU A 80 -9.22 14.29 15.63
N PRO A 81 -7.91 14.29 15.35
CA PRO A 81 -7.36 15.02 14.21
C PRO A 81 -7.98 14.55 12.89
N GLN A 82 -8.30 15.48 11.99
CA GLN A 82 -8.88 15.19 10.67
C GLN A 82 -8.05 14.18 9.86
N ILE A 83 -6.72 14.24 9.98
CA ILE A 83 -5.80 13.32 9.30
C ILE A 83 -5.98 11.87 9.77
N ALA A 84 -6.29 11.65 11.06
CA ALA A 84 -6.52 10.32 11.60
C ALA A 84 -7.83 9.74 11.05
N ILE A 85 -8.91 10.53 11.03
CA ILE A 85 -10.21 10.14 10.47
C ILE A 85 -10.05 9.78 8.98
N THR A 86 -9.38 10.63 8.21
CA THR A 86 -9.18 10.43 6.76
C THR A 86 -8.34 9.18 6.48
N ALA A 87 -7.25 8.98 7.22
CA ALA A 87 -6.39 7.81 7.05
C ALA A 87 -7.11 6.51 7.40
N ILE A 88 -7.89 6.50 8.49
CA ILE A 88 -8.70 5.35 8.88
C ILE A 88 -9.76 5.05 7.83
N ALA A 89 -10.45 6.09 7.35
CA ALA A 89 -11.49 5.96 6.32
C ALA A 89 -10.93 5.40 5.00
N GLN A 90 -9.74 5.83 4.60
CA GLN A 90 -9.14 5.35 3.34
C GLN A 90 -8.64 3.90 3.42
N LYS A 91 -8.28 3.41 4.62
CA LYS A 91 -7.51 2.16 4.78
C LYS A 91 -8.16 1.06 5.61
N PHE A 92 -9.22 1.37 6.37
CA PHE A 92 -9.80 0.41 7.33
C PHE A 92 -11.34 0.44 7.36
N THR A 93 -11.99 1.28 6.55
CA THR A 93 -13.45 1.30 6.40
C THR A 93 -13.83 0.79 5.02
N TRP A 94 -14.53 -0.34 4.96
CA TRP A 94 -15.11 -0.92 3.74
C TRP A 94 -16.42 -1.62 4.05
#